data_AF-A0A4P0XW92-F1
#
_entry.id   AF-A0A4P0XW92-F1
#
_cell.length_a   1.000
_cell.length_b   1.000
_cell.length_c   1.000
_cell.angle_alpha   90.00
_cell.angle_beta   90.00
_cell.angle_gamma   90.00
#
_symmetry.space_group_name_H-M   'P 1'
#
loop_
_entity.id
_entity.type
_entity.pdbx_description
1 polymer ?
#
loop_
_entity_poly.entity_id
_entity_poly.type
_entity_poly.pdbx_seq_one_letter_code
_entity_poly.pdbx_strand_id
1 'polypeptide(L)'
;MTNGTDYRAILASDTPLIDVRAPVEFSQSAMPAAINLPLMNDEERAAVGTCYKRQGPEAALALGHKLVQGDLRASRTQAWLEACARYPHGYLCCARGGQRSHIVQQWLKEAGVDYPLIVGGYKALRQAAIQATDDLVQRPIVLIGGCTGNGKTQLVCSRPDGIDLEGLAHHRGSSFGRTLQDQHPQATFENHLAVSLLKKAEQQTRWVLEDEGHMIGANHLPESLRLRMAQSPLAVWKIRLTFASNGCAKSISIACIATLSPRMAKRKAGRHTASICITACLPSAVAWGCSVLLSSLNAR
;
A
#
# COMPACT_ATOMS: atom_id res chain seq x y z
N MET A 1 -17.57 -3.00 -19.81
CA MET A 1 -16.72 -1.98 -19.15
C MET A 1 -17.47 -1.50 -17.93
N THR A 2 -16.92 -1.71 -16.74
CA THR A 2 -17.47 -1.20 -15.47
C THR A 2 -17.47 0.34 -15.53
N ASN A 3 -18.55 1.00 -15.08
CA ASN A 3 -18.79 2.45 -15.26
C ASN A 3 -17.83 3.38 -14.47
N GLY A 4 -16.60 2.97 -14.18
CA GLY A 4 -15.68 3.73 -13.32
C GLY A 4 -16.16 3.87 -11.87
N THR A 5 -17.11 3.03 -11.45
CA THR A 5 -17.76 3.03 -10.13
C THR A 5 -17.39 1.84 -9.25
N ASP A 6 -16.84 0.77 -9.84
CA ASP A 6 -16.37 -0.40 -9.09
C ASP A 6 -14.96 -0.16 -8.54
N TYR A 7 -14.89 0.69 -7.51
CA TYR A 7 -13.62 1.16 -6.96
C TYR A 7 -12.77 0.00 -6.42
N ARG A 8 -13.36 -1.03 -5.82
CA ARG A 8 -12.59 -2.16 -5.26
C ARG A 8 -11.95 -2.99 -6.36
N ALA A 9 -12.68 -3.30 -7.43
CA ALA A 9 -12.10 -4.02 -8.57
C ALA A 9 -11.01 -3.21 -9.27
N ILE A 10 -11.22 -1.89 -9.46
CA ILE A 10 -10.22 -0.99 -10.06
C ILE A 10 -8.93 -0.98 -9.22
N LEU A 11 -9.06 -0.86 -7.89
CA LEU A 11 -7.92 -0.87 -6.97
C LEU A 11 -7.20 -2.23 -6.92
N ALA A 12 -7.94 -3.34 -7.00
CA ALA A 12 -7.36 -4.69 -6.96
C ALA A 12 -6.62 -5.08 -8.25
N SER A 13 -7.00 -4.51 -9.39
CA SER A 13 -6.53 -4.95 -10.72
C SER A 13 -5.31 -4.20 -11.26
N ASP A 14 -4.67 -3.33 -10.46
CA ASP A 14 -3.61 -2.43 -10.95
C ASP A 14 -4.01 -1.61 -12.18
N THR A 15 -5.30 -1.27 -12.28
CA THR A 15 -5.79 -0.49 -13.40
C THR A 15 -5.08 0.87 -13.43
N PRO A 16 -4.42 1.24 -14.54
CA PRO A 16 -3.70 2.51 -14.63
C PRO A 16 -4.63 3.72 -14.43
N LEU A 17 -4.19 4.68 -13.60
CA LEU A 17 -4.92 5.92 -13.35
C LEU A 17 -4.10 7.12 -13.83
N ILE A 18 -4.64 7.88 -14.77
CA ILE A 18 -4.07 9.17 -15.16
C ILE A 18 -4.63 10.23 -14.21
N ASP A 19 -3.84 10.62 -13.22
CA ASP A 19 -4.19 11.63 -12.24
C ASP A 19 -3.86 13.03 -12.76
N VAL A 20 -4.89 13.82 -13.03
CA VAL A 20 -4.79 15.17 -13.59
C VAL A 20 -4.78 16.28 -12.52
N ARG A 21 -4.68 15.90 -11.24
CA ARG A 21 -4.45 16.85 -10.14
C ARG A 21 -3.08 17.51 -10.25
N ALA A 22 -2.89 18.63 -9.57
CA ALA A 22 -1.59 19.29 -9.56
C ALA A 22 -0.55 18.45 -8.79
N PRO A 23 0.75 18.61 -9.10
CA PRO A 23 1.81 17.83 -8.47
C PRO A 23 1.78 17.84 -6.93
N VAL A 24 1.46 18.97 -6.30
CA VAL A 24 1.34 19.08 -4.83
C VAL A 24 0.22 18.20 -4.25
N GLU A 25 -0.88 18.00 -4.98
CA GLU A 25 -1.96 17.13 -4.52
C GLU A 25 -1.57 15.66 -4.66
N PHE A 26 -0.84 15.32 -5.71
CA PHE A 26 -0.39 13.96 -5.99
C PHE A 26 0.71 13.53 -5.02
N SER A 27 1.69 14.40 -4.77
CA SER A 27 2.80 14.13 -3.85
C SER A 27 2.35 13.93 -2.40
N GLN A 28 1.24 14.56 -2.00
CA GLN A 28 0.65 14.35 -0.67
C GLN A 28 -0.10 13.02 -0.55
N SER A 29 -0.65 12.51 -1.66
CA SER A 29 -1.59 11.41 -1.62
C SER A 29 -1.83 10.83 -3.02
N ALA A 30 -1.19 9.70 -3.33
CA ALA A 30 -1.28 9.03 -4.62
C ALA A 30 -1.90 7.63 -4.50
N MET A 31 -2.56 7.18 -5.57
CA MET A 31 -2.94 5.77 -5.71
C MET A 31 -1.75 4.98 -6.29
N PRO A 32 -1.55 3.70 -5.91
CA PRO A 32 -0.38 2.92 -6.32
C PRO A 32 -0.17 2.81 -7.85
N ALA A 33 -1.25 2.63 -8.61
CA ALA A 33 -1.22 2.49 -10.07
C ALA A 33 -1.40 3.82 -10.81
N ALA A 34 -1.30 4.96 -10.11
CA ALA A 34 -1.51 6.28 -10.72
C ALA A 34 -0.23 6.90 -11.26
N ILE A 35 -0.35 7.57 -12.41
CA ILE A 35 0.65 8.47 -12.96
C ILE A 35 0.11 9.90 -12.92
N ASN A 36 0.96 10.87 -12.59
CA ASN A 36 0.53 12.26 -12.55
C ASN A 36 0.81 12.95 -13.88
N LEU A 37 -0.25 13.35 -14.59
CA LEU A 37 -0.19 14.20 -15.78
C LEU A 37 -1.12 15.40 -15.54
N PRO A 38 -0.62 16.44 -14.87
CA PRO A 38 -1.46 17.50 -14.32
C PRO A 38 -2.15 18.33 -15.41
N LEU A 39 -3.43 18.65 -15.21
CA LEU A 39 -4.10 19.69 -15.99
C LEU A 39 -3.49 21.07 -15.71
N MET A 40 -3.04 21.29 -14.47
CA MET A 40 -2.45 22.53 -13.99
C MET A 40 -1.28 22.26 -13.05
N ASN A 41 -0.24 23.07 -13.13
CA ASN A 41 0.82 23.06 -12.12
C ASN A 41 0.34 23.67 -10.78
N ASP A 42 1.19 23.69 -9.77
CA ASP A 42 0.82 24.13 -8.42
C ASP A 42 0.43 25.61 -8.36
N GLU A 43 1.13 26.47 -9.09
CA GLU A 43 0.87 27.91 -9.15
C GLU A 43 -0.44 28.23 -9.89
N GLU A 44 -0.62 27.62 -11.06
CA GLU A 44 -1.86 27.70 -11.85
C GLU A 44 -3.05 27.22 -11.02
N ARG A 45 -2.89 26.09 -10.31
CA ARG A 45 -3.96 25.56 -9.44
C ARG A 45 -4.27 26.51 -8.29
N ALA A 46 -3.27 27.12 -7.67
CA ALA A 46 -3.47 28.08 -6.59
C ALA A 46 -4.21 29.34 -7.09
N ALA A 47 -3.84 29.84 -8.27
CA ALA A 47 -4.49 30.99 -8.91
C ALA A 47 -5.97 30.71 -9.24
N VAL A 48 -6.24 29.59 -9.92
CA VAL A 48 -7.61 29.17 -10.27
C VAL A 48 -8.45 28.88 -9.02
N GLY A 49 -7.86 28.21 -8.02
CA GLY A 49 -8.55 27.96 -6.75
C GLY A 49 -8.90 29.24 -5.98
N THR A 50 -8.04 30.25 -6.04
CA THR A 50 -8.30 31.57 -5.45
C THR A 50 -9.40 32.31 -6.20
N CYS A 51 -9.35 32.32 -7.54
CA CYS A 51 -10.37 32.90 -8.39
C CYS A 51 -11.73 32.23 -8.14
N TYR A 52 -11.79 30.90 -8.06
CA TYR A 52 -13.02 30.15 -7.78
C TYR A 52 -13.67 30.59 -6.46
N LYS A 53 -12.88 30.74 -5.40
CA LYS A 53 -13.39 31.17 -4.09
C LYS A 53 -13.87 32.62 -4.08
N ARG A 54 -13.22 33.51 -4.85
CA ARG A 54 -13.49 34.96 -4.81
C ARG A 54 -14.52 35.42 -5.83
N GLN A 55 -14.54 34.80 -7.01
CA GLN A 55 -15.25 35.29 -8.20
C GLN A 55 -16.18 34.22 -8.80
N GLY A 56 -16.21 33.02 -8.24
CA GLY A 56 -17.12 31.95 -8.65
C GLY A 56 -16.58 31.05 -9.77
N PRO A 57 -17.38 30.03 -10.16
CA PRO A 57 -16.96 28.95 -11.05
C PRO A 57 -16.67 29.40 -12.48
N GLU A 58 -17.47 30.30 -13.05
CA GLU A 58 -17.29 30.76 -14.44
C GLU A 58 -16.00 31.56 -14.62
N ALA A 59 -15.71 32.48 -13.68
CA ALA A 59 -14.47 33.25 -13.69
C ALA A 59 -13.24 32.35 -13.56
N ALA A 60 -13.31 31.33 -12.71
CA ALA A 60 -12.23 30.36 -12.53
C ALA A 60 -12.01 29.50 -13.78
N LEU A 61 -13.08 29.09 -14.46
CA LEU A 61 -13.00 28.36 -15.73
C LEU A 61 -12.36 29.22 -16.82
N ALA A 62 -12.79 30.48 -16.96
CA ALA A 62 -12.22 31.43 -17.91
C ALA A 62 -10.73 31.68 -17.63
N LEU A 63 -10.34 31.82 -16.36
CA LEU A 63 -8.94 31.92 -15.96
C LEU A 63 -8.16 30.66 -16.30
N GLY A 64 -8.73 29.48 -16.03
CA GLY A 64 -8.10 28.20 -16.37
C GLY A 64 -7.79 28.05 -17.86
N HIS A 65 -8.73 28.44 -18.73
CA HIS A 65 -8.50 28.46 -20.18
C HIS A 65 -7.42 29.46 -20.59
N LYS A 66 -7.34 30.63 -19.94
CA LYS A 66 -6.28 31.61 -20.20
C LYS A 66 -4.90 31.12 -19.77
N LEU A 67 -4.82 30.38 -18.66
CA LEU A 67 -3.56 29.85 -18.14
C LEU A 67 -3.07 28.64 -18.94
N VAL A 68 -3.99 27.79 -19.43
CA VAL A 68 -3.66 26.56 -20.17
C VAL A 68 -4.12 26.69 -21.62
N GLN A 69 -3.32 27.41 -22.42
CA GLN A 69 -3.59 27.70 -23.84
C GLN A 69 -2.35 27.53 -24.72
N GLY A 70 -2.54 27.59 -26.04
CA GLY A 70 -1.45 27.54 -27.03
C GLY A 70 -0.59 26.27 -26.89
N ASP A 71 0.73 26.46 -26.97
CA ASP A 71 1.72 25.37 -26.91
C ASP A 71 1.66 24.57 -25.60
N LEU A 72 1.32 25.23 -24.48
CA LEU A 72 1.20 24.55 -23.19
C LEU A 72 0.03 23.56 -23.20
N ARG A 73 -1.12 23.96 -23.75
CA ARG A 73 -2.25 23.05 -23.96
C ARG A 73 -1.87 21.92 -24.90
N ALA A 74 -1.22 22.22 -26.02
CA ALA A 74 -0.80 21.20 -26.99
C ALA A 74 0.15 20.17 -26.37
N SER A 75 1.16 20.62 -25.63
CA SER A 75 2.11 19.76 -24.92
C SER A 75 1.42 18.85 -23.89
N ARG A 76 0.52 19.38 -23.06
CA ARG A 76 -0.25 18.59 -22.09
C ARG A 76 -1.17 17.57 -22.76
N THR A 77 -1.86 17.97 -23.83
CA THR A 77 -2.71 17.06 -24.63
C THR A 77 -1.90 15.92 -25.23
N GLN A 78 -0.74 16.22 -25.80
CA GLN A 78 0.15 15.21 -26.36
C GLN A 78 0.61 14.19 -25.29
N ALA A 79 0.99 14.67 -24.11
CA ALA A 79 1.37 13.79 -23.00
C ALA A 79 0.22 12.86 -22.56
N TRP A 80 -1.02 13.36 -22.53
CA TRP A 80 -2.19 12.50 -22.24
C TRP A 80 -2.45 11.49 -23.36
N LEU A 81 -2.34 11.87 -24.63
CA LEU A 81 -2.51 10.95 -25.75
C LEU A 81 -1.51 9.79 -25.71
N GLU A 82 -0.24 10.10 -25.43
CA GLU A 82 0.82 9.08 -25.26
C GLU A 82 0.53 8.15 -24.09
N ALA A 83 0.03 8.69 -22.98
CA ALA A 83 -0.37 7.88 -21.83
C ALA A 83 -1.59 7.00 -22.12
N CYS A 84 -2.61 7.52 -22.82
CA CYS A 84 -3.77 6.74 -23.24
C CYS A 84 -3.37 5.61 -24.21
N ALA A 85 -2.44 5.87 -25.14
CA ALA A 85 -1.91 4.84 -26.04
C ALA A 85 -1.14 3.75 -25.28
N ARG A 86 -0.39 4.13 -24.24
CA ARG A 86 0.33 3.19 -23.36
C ARG A 86 -0.61 2.40 -22.45
N TYR A 87 -1.71 3.01 -22.01
CA TYR A 87 -2.66 2.45 -21.05
C TYR A 87 -4.10 2.50 -21.59
N PRO A 88 -4.44 1.70 -22.62
CA PRO A 88 -5.75 1.78 -23.28
C PRO A 88 -6.93 1.36 -22.37
N HIS A 89 -6.64 0.70 -21.25
CA HIS A 89 -7.62 0.24 -20.27
C HIS A 89 -7.45 0.93 -18.91
N GLY A 90 -7.09 2.22 -18.89
CA GLY A 90 -7.02 3.01 -17.67
C GLY A 90 -8.18 4.00 -17.52
N TYR A 91 -8.10 4.83 -16.48
CA TYR A 91 -9.08 5.88 -16.20
C TYR A 91 -8.41 7.21 -15.92
N LEU A 92 -9.09 8.31 -16.26
CA LEU A 92 -8.75 9.64 -15.80
C LEU A 92 -9.33 9.90 -14.41
N CYS A 93 -8.55 10.58 -13.58
CA CYS A 93 -8.93 10.89 -12.22
C CYS A 93 -8.54 12.33 -11.87
N CYS A 94 -9.45 13.08 -11.26
CA CYS A 94 -9.10 14.32 -10.55
C CYS A 94 -9.55 14.21 -9.08
N ALA A 95 -9.43 15.27 -8.28
CA ALA A 95 -9.74 15.18 -6.84
C ALA A 95 -11.14 14.63 -6.50
N ARG A 96 -12.17 15.02 -7.28
CA ARG A 96 -13.58 14.69 -6.97
C ARG A 96 -14.40 14.27 -8.19
N GLY A 97 -13.76 13.98 -9.32
CA GLY A 97 -14.46 13.70 -10.59
C GLY A 97 -15.25 14.90 -11.11
N GLY A 98 -14.73 16.11 -10.94
CA GLY A 98 -15.36 17.37 -11.36
C GLY A 98 -14.79 17.92 -12.67
N GLN A 99 -14.91 19.24 -12.86
CA GLN A 99 -14.55 19.92 -14.11
C GLN A 99 -13.15 19.59 -14.65
N ARG A 100 -12.14 19.46 -13.79
CA ARG A 100 -10.75 19.18 -14.23
C ARG A 100 -10.62 17.92 -15.07
N SER A 101 -11.18 16.80 -14.61
CA SER A 101 -11.14 15.55 -15.38
C SER A 101 -12.01 15.61 -16.62
N HIS A 102 -13.14 16.31 -16.58
CA HIS A 102 -14.01 16.50 -17.74
C HIS A 102 -13.37 17.37 -18.83
N ILE A 103 -12.63 18.42 -18.47
CA ILE A 103 -11.89 19.25 -19.43
C ILE A 103 -10.83 18.41 -20.15
N VAL A 104 -10.06 17.61 -19.41
CA VAL A 104 -9.05 16.72 -20.01
C VAL A 104 -9.70 15.67 -20.90
N GLN A 105 -10.79 15.04 -20.44
CA GLN A 105 -11.55 14.09 -21.24
C GLN A 105 -12.09 14.71 -22.53
N GLN A 106 -12.60 15.94 -22.46
CA GLN A 106 -13.11 16.66 -23.62
C GLN A 106 -11.98 16.95 -24.63
N TRP A 107 -10.80 17.39 -24.18
CA TRP A 107 -9.67 17.64 -25.08
C TRP A 107 -9.12 16.35 -25.70
N LEU A 108 -9.11 15.24 -24.96
CA LEU A 108 -8.77 13.93 -25.52
C LEU A 108 -9.80 13.48 -26.56
N LYS A 109 -11.09 13.70 -26.29
CA LYS A 109 -12.17 13.39 -27.23
C LYS A 109 -12.09 14.21 -28.51
N GLU A 110 -11.76 15.50 -28.41
CA GLU A 110 -11.46 16.37 -29.55
C GLU A 110 -10.28 15.85 -30.38
N ALA A 111 -9.30 15.22 -29.72
CA ALA A 111 -8.17 14.55 -30.36
C ALA A 111 -8.45 13.09 -30.78
N GLY A 112 -9.69 12.62 -30.68
CA GLY A 112 -10.12 11.30 -31.16
C GLY A 112 -9.98 10.15 -30.16
N VAL A 113 -9.66 10.42 -28.89
CA VAL A 113 -9.54 9.39 -27.84
C VAL A 113 -10.69 9.52 -26.84
N ASP A 114 -11.51 8.48 -26.75
CA ASP A 114 -12.51 8.37 -25.68
C ASP A 114 -11.91 7.60 -24.50
N TYR A 115 -11.70 8.29 -23.38
CA TYR A 115 -11.05 7.74 -22.20
C TYR A 115 -11.95 7.91 -20.97
N PRO A 116 -12.20 6.84 -20.19
CA PRO A 116 -13.19 6.85 -19.13
C PRO A 116 -12.71 7.62 -17.89
N LEU A 117 -13.65 8.11 -17.08
CA LEU A 117 -13.38 8.81 -15.82
C LEU A 117 -13.67 7.90 -14.62
N ILE A 118 -12.91 8.10 -13.54
CA ILE A 118 -13.32 7.64 -12.21
C ILE A 118 -14.43 8.55 -11.68
N VAL A 119 -15.61 7.99 -11.47
CA VAL A 119 -16.74 8.71 -10.87
C VAL A 119 -16.37 9.09 -9.43
N GLY A 120 -16.59 10.34 -9.04
CA GLY A 120 -16.18 10.85 -7.72
C GLY A 120 -14.66 11.01 -7.52
N GLY A 121 -13.85 10.65 -8.52
CA GLY A 121 -12.40 10.87 -8.56
C GLY A 121 -11.61 10.26 -7.40
N TYR A 122 -10.49 10.89 -7.08
CA TYR A 122 -9.54 10.41 -6.07
C TYR A 122 -10.19 10.26 -4.70
N LYS A 123 -11.09 11.18 -4.33
CA LYS A 123 -11.82 11.13 -3.05
C LYS A 123 -12.61 9.82 -2.92
N ALA A 124 -13.30 9.40 -3.98
CA ALA A 124 -14.10 8.18 -3.96
C ALA A 124 -13.21 6.93 -3.86
N LEU A 125 -12.13 6.86 -4.65
CA LEU A 125 -11.14 5.78 -4.57
C LEU A 125 -10.52 5.68 -3.17
N ARG A 126 -10.12 6.82 -2.58
CA ARG A 126 -9.53 6.85 -1.24
C ARG A 126 -10.53 6.38 -0.19
N GLN A 127 -11.78 6.81 -0.29
CA GLN A 127 -12.81 6.36 0.64
C GLN A 127 -13.04 4.84 0.53
N ALA A 128 -13.05 4.31 -0.70
CA ALA A 128 -13.16 2.87 -0.94
C ALA A 128 -11.95 2.10 -0.40
N ALA A 129 -10.74 2.65 -0.52
CA ALA A 129 -9.50 2.06 0.02
C ALA A 129 -9.52 2.00 1.56
N ILE A 130 -9.98 3.06 2.22
CA ILE A 130 -10.16 3.08 3.68
C ILE A 130 -11.17 2.01 4.11
N GLN A 131 -12.35 2.00 3.50
CA GLN A 131 -13.39 1.02 3.82
C GLN A 131 -12.94 -0.42 3.57
N ALA A 132 -12.23 -0.66 2.46
CA ALA A 132 -11.66 -1.97 2.17
C ALA A 132 -10.66 -2.40 3.24
N THR A 133 -9.84 -1.48 3.73
CA THR A 133 -8.90 -1.75 4.83
C THR A 133 -9.67 -2.12 6.09
N ASP A 134 -10.63 -1.30 6.51
CA ASP A 134 -11.43 -1.52 7.74
C ASP A 134 -12.16 -2.88 7.74
N ASP A 135 -12.67 -3.29 6.58
CA ASP A 135 -13.33 -4.58 6.39
C ASP A 135 -12.33 -5.74 6.41
N LEU A 136 -11.25 -5.65 5.62
CA LEU A 136 -10.34 -6.77 5.39
C LEU A 136 -9.47 -7.08 6.61
N VAL A 137 -9.17 -6.09 7.46
CA VAL A 137 -8.43 -6.32 8.71
C VAL A 137 -9.24 -7.07 9.78
N GLN A 138 -10.55 -7.24 9.59
CA GLN A 138 -11.37 -8.09 10.46
C GLN A 138 -11.06 -9.58 10.31
N ARG A 139 -10.40 -9.98 9.21
CA ARG A 139 -9.91 -11.34 9.05
C ARG A 139 -8.91 -11.70 10.16
N PRO A 140 -8.69 -12.99 10.45
CA PRO A 140 -7.65 -13.41 11.38
C PRO A 140 -6.28 -12.87 10.96
N ILE A 141 -5.53 -12.35 11.93
CA ILE A 141 -4.17 -11.86 11.73
C ILE A 141 -3.22 -12.70 12.60
N VAL A 142 -2.06 -13.07 12.06
CA VAL A 142 -0.97 -13.67 12.81
C VAL A 142 0.23 -12.73 12.74
N LEU A 143 0.73 -12.33 13.91
CA LEU A 143 1.91 -11.49 14.00
C LEU A 143 3.17 -12.34 14.07
N ILE A 144 4.21 -11.93 13.34
CA ILE A 144 5.55 -12.53 13.40
C ILE A 144 6.46 -11.60 14.18
N GLY A 145 6.79 -11.98 15.41
CA GLY A 145 7.77 -11.32 16.26
C GLY A 145 9.14 -11.99 16.18
N GLY A 146 10.16 -11.35 16.76
CA GLY A 146 11.53 -11.88 16.80
C GLY A 146 12.57 -10.77 16.73
N CYS A 147 13.84 -11.08 17.01
CA CYS A 147 14.91 -10.08 16.97
C CYS A 147 15.05 -9.44 15.57
N THR A 148 15.52 -8.21 15.51
CA THR A 148 15.84 -7.54 14.23
C THR A 148 16.97 -8.29 13.53
N GLY A 149 16.96 -8.31 12.19
CA GLY A 149 17.97 -9.01 11.38
C GLY A 149 17.75 -10.53 11.22
N ASN A 150 16.67 -11.09 11.78
CA ASN A 150 16.37 -12.53 11.66
C ASN A 150 15.54 -12.93 10.42
N GLY A 151 15.46 -12.07 9.39
CA GLY A 151 14.75 -12.38 8.13
C GLY A 151 13.22 -12.45 8.24
N LYS A 152 12.60 -11.77 9.22
CA LYS A 152 11.13 -11.72 9.40
C LYS A 152 10.42 -11.19 8.14
N THR A 153 10.94 -10.10 7.57
CA THR A 153 10.44 -9.49 6.35
C THR A 153 10.47 -10.47 5.18
N GLN A 154 11.57 -11.22 5.02
CA GLN A 154 11.65 -12.23 3.98
C GLN A 154 10.63 -13.36 4.18
N LEU A 155 10.38 -13.77 5.43
CA LEU A 155 9.33 -14.73 5.74
C LEU A 155 7.95 -14.19 5.37
N VAL A 156 7.60 -12.96 5.81
CA VAL A 156 6.31 -12.34 5.48
C VAL A 156 6.14 -12.20 3.96
N CYS A 157 7.14 -11.69 3.24
CA CYS A 157 7.09 -11.52 1.79
C CYS A 157 7.02 -12.84 1.02
N SER A 158 7.57 -13.93 1.55
CA SER A 158 7.50 -15.25 0.90
C SER A 158 6.11 -15.87 0.92
N ARG A 159 5.17 -15.31 1.68
CA ARG A 159 3.85 -15.90 1.91
C ARG A 159 2.76 -15.23 1.05
N PRO A 160 1.83 -16.01 0.50
CA PRO A 160 0.66 -15.46 -0.19
C PRO A 160 -0.22 -14.55 0.71
N ASP A 161 -0.32 -14.90 2.00
CA ASP A 161 -1.09 -14.18 3.03
C ASP A 161 -0.28 -13.10 3.77
N GLY A 162 0.99 -12.89 3.41
CA GLY A 162 1.85 -11.92 4.08
C GLY A 162 1.65 -10.49 3.57
N ILE A 163 1.61 -9.50 4.47
CA ILE A 163 1.60 -8.07 4.10
C ILE A 163 2.84 -7.40 4.68
N ASP A 164 3.72 -6.92 3.80
CA ASP A 164 4.95 -6.21 4.15
C ASP A 164 4.66 -4.73 4.44
N LEU A 165 4.35 -4.41 5.69
CA LEU A 165 3.99 -3.06 6.08
C LEU A 165 5.14 -2.06 5.92
N GLU A 166 6.39 -2.48 6.17
CA GLU A 166 7.56 -1.63 5.99
C GLU A 166 7.82 -1.32 4.51
N GLY A 167 7.74 -2.36 3.68
CA GLY A 167 7.85 -2.23 2.23
C GLY A 167 6.77 -1.31 1.65
N LEU A 168 5.52 -1.42 2.11
CA LEU A 168 4.44 -0.53 1.69
C LEU A 168 4.64 0.93 2.14
N ALA A 169 5.34 1.15 3.25
CA ALA A 169 5.67 2.49 3.75
C ALA A 169 6.91 3.10 3.06
N HIS A 170 7.67 2.33 2.27
CA HIS A 170 9.06 2.66 1.89
C HIS A 170 9.94 2.94 3.11
N HIS A 171 9.74 2.15 4.17
CA HIS A 171 10.53 2.19 5.39
C HIS A 171 11.52 1.01 5.41
N ARG A 172 12.67 1.18 6.05
CA ARG A 172 13.53 0.07 6.46
C ARG A 172 13.58 0.04 7.98
N GLY A 173 13.31 -1.14 8.55
CA GLY A 173 13.08 -1.29 9.97
C GLY A 173 14.16 -0.81 10.91
N SER A 174 13.76 -0.74 12.18
CA SER A 174 14.39 -0.07 13.33
C SER A 174 15.92 -0.16 13.51
N SER A 175 16.63 -1.05 12.82
CA SER A 175 18.08 -1.24 12.95
C SER A 175 18.90 -0.83 11.72
N PHE A 176 18.27 -0.52 10.59
CA PHE A 176 18.97 -0.11 9.37
C PHE A 176 18.44 1.26 8.96
N GLY A 177 19.27 2.31 9.04
CA GLY A 177 18.91 3.73 8.92
C GLY A 177 18.31 4.18 7.57
N ARG A 178 18.43 5.49 7.26
CA ARG A 178 17.72 6.18 6.14
C ARG A 178 17.73 5.37 4.83
N THR A 179 16.54 5.18 4.27
CA THR A 179 16.30 4.62 2.94
C THR A 179 16.84 5.55 1.85
N LEU A 180 17.22 4.97 0.70
CA LEU A 180 17.58 5.72 -0.52
C LEU A 180 16.37 6.42 -1.15
N GLN A 181 15.16 5.96 -0.82
CA GLN A 181 13.89 6.52 -1.25
C GLN A 181 13.18 7.15 -0.06
N ASP A 182 12.53 8.27 -0.29
CA ASP A 182 11.72 8.93 0.72
C ASP A 182 10.54 8.06 1.13
N GLN A 183 10.26 8.08 2.43
CA GLN A 183 9.13 7.37 3.00
C GLN A 183 7.83 7.92 2.42
N HIS A 184 6.84 7.06 2.17
CA HIS A 184 5.56 7.49 1.63
C HIS A 184 4.82 8.44 2.59
N PRO A 185 4.14 9.47 2.07
CA PRO A 185 3.14 10.19 2.84
C PRO A 185 2.11 9.23 3.42
N GLN A 186 1.55 9.57 4.59
CA GLN A 186 0.59 8.74 5.31
C GLN A 186 -0.52 8.18 4.42
N ALA A 187 -1.17 9.04 3.65
CA ALA A 187 -2.30 8.62 2.82
C ALA A 187 -1.88 7.73 1.64
N THR A 188 -0.67 7.88 1.11
CA THR A 188 -0.12 7.00 0.07
C THR A 188 0.17 5.62 0.66
N PHE A 189 0.81 5.55 1.83
CA PHE A 189 0.99 4.29 2.57
C PHE A 189 -0.34 3.56 2.79
N GLU A 190 -1.37 4.26 3.28
CA GLU A 190 -2.71 3.70 3.48
C GLU A 190 -3.33 3.15 2.19
N ASN A 191 -3.17 3.86 1.07
CA ASN A 191 -3.65 3.40 -0.23
C ASN A 191 -2.91 2.13 -0.70
N HIS A 192 -1.58 2.08 -0.51
CA HIS A 192 -0.77 0.90 -0.81
C HIS A 192 -1.19 -0.31 0.05
N LEU A 193 -1.46 -0.10 1.34
CA LEU A 193 -1.98 -1.13 2.24
C LEU A 193 -3.33 -1.67 1.76
N ALA A 194 -4.28 -0.77 1.46
CA ALA A 194 -5.61 -1.16 0.98
C ALA A 194 -5.54 -2.01 -0.30
N VAL A 195 -4.73 -1.57 -1.28
CA VAL A 195 -4.54 -2.28 -2.55
C VAL A 195 -3.88 -3.65 -2.34
N SER A 196 -2.87 -3.74 -1.46
CA SER A 196 -2.21 -5.00 -1.12
C SER A 196 -3.18 -6.01 -0.51
N LEU A 197 -4.04 -5.55 0.42
CA LEU A 197 -5.09 -6.37 1.02
C LEU A 197 -6.13 -6.81 -0.03
N LEU A 198 -6.64 -5.88 -0.85
CA LEU A 198 -7.65 -6.15 -1.88
C LEU A 198 -7.18 -7.21 -2.87
N LYS A 199 -5.95 -7.09 -3.39
CA LYS A 199 -5.37 -8.06 -4.33
C LYS A 199 -5.33 -9.48 -3.80
N LYS A 200 -5.10 -9.63 -2.50
CA LYS A 200 -4.98 -10.93 -1.84
C LYS A 200 -6.31 -11.42 -1.26
N ALA A 201 -7.32 -10.55 -1.22
CA ALA A 201 -8.55 -10.79 -0.48
C ALA A 201 -9.40 -11.94 -1.04
N GLU A 202 -9.33 -12.22 -2.34
CA GLU A 202 -10.09 -13.32 -2.95
C GLU A 202 -9.56 -14.69 -2.53
N GLN A 203 -8.25 -14.81 -2.33
CA GLN A 203 -7.59 -16.11 -2.12
C GLN A 203 -7.19 -16.36 -0.66
N GLN A 204 -7.05 -15.31 0.16
CA GLN A 204 -6.49 -15.42 1.49
C GLN A 204 -7.53 -15.11 2.57
N THR A 205 -7.80 -16.05 3.47
CA THR A 205 -8.79 -15.83 4.55
C THR A 205 -8.19 -15.23 5.81
N ARG A 206 -6.87 -15.03 5.86
CA ARG A 206 -6.11 -14.47 6.99
C ARG A 206 -4.94 -13.63 6.51
N TRP A 207 -4.34 -12.87 7.42
CA TRP A 207 -3.14 -12.07 7.16
C TRP A 207 -1.97 -12.44 8.06
N VAL A 208 -0.76 -12.35 7.55
CA VAL A 208 0.48 -12.48 8.31
C VAL A 208 1.25 -11.18 8.23
N LEU A 209 1.53 -10.58 9.38
CA LEU A 209 2.19 -9.27 9.50
C LEU A 209 3.41 -9.38 10.40
N GLU A 210 4.36 -8.47 10.26
CA GLU A 210 5.38 -8.29 11.29
C GLU A 210 4.80 -7.67 12.57
N ASP A 211 5.38 -8.01 13.72
CA ASP A 211 5.04 -7.43 15.03
C ASP A 211 5.55 -5.98 15.15
N GLU A 212 5.06 -5.10 14.28
CA GLU A 212 5.43 -3.69 14.30
C GLU A 212 4.72 -2.92 15.42
N GLY A 213 5.37 -1.84 15.83
CA GLY A 213 4.81 -0.88 16.78
C GLY A 213 3.63 -0.10 16.18
N HIS A 214 3.17 0.91 16.91
CA HIS A 214 2.12 1.81 16.41
C HIS A 214 2.55 2.64 15.20
N MET A 215 3.85 2.79 15.01
CA MET A 215 4.46 3.60 13.96
C MET A 215 5.42 2.76 13.12
N ILE A 216 5.47 3.08 11.84
CA ILE A 216 6.46 2.61 10.87
C ILE A 216 7.15 3.87 10.37
N GLY A 217 8.34 4.19 10.90
CA GLY A 217 8.99 5.48 10.64
C GLY A 217 8.08 6.67 10.97
N ALA A 218 7.79 7.51 9.97
CA ALA A 218 6.86 8.64 10.08
C ALA A 218 5.37 8.26 9.89
N ASN A 219 5.07 7.06 9.39
CA ASN A 219 3.70 6.59 9.20
C ASN A 219 3.14 5.98 10.47
N HIS A 220 1.82 6.07 10.64
CA HIS A 220 1.08 5.34 11.67
C HIS A 220 0.18 4.29 11.03
N LEU A 221 -0.05 3.19 11.74
CA LEU A 221 -1.00 2.18 11.29
C LEU A 221 -2.44 2.71 11.36
N PRO A 222 -3.32 2.36 10.40
CA PRO A 222 -4.75 2.59 10.53
C PRO A 222 -5.26 2.04 11.86
N GLU A 223 -6.15 2.76 12.51
CA GLU A 223 -6.62 2.40 13.85
C GLU A 223 -7.27 1.02 13.88
N SER A 224 -8.09 0.70 12.88
CA SER A 224 -8.71 -0.62 12.71
C SER A 224 -7.67 -1.74 12.68
N LEU A 225 -6.61 -1.58 11.87
CA LEU A 225 -5.50 -2.53 11.82
C LEU A 225 -4.78 -2.63 13.17
N ARG A 226 -4.44 -1.51 13.79
CA ARG A 226 -3.75 -1.45 15.09
C ARG A 226 -4.49 -2.21 16.18
N LEU A 227 -5.80 -1.98 16.29
CA LEU A 227 -6.66 -2.64 17.27
C LEU A 227 -6.75 -4.15 17.01
N ARG A 228 -6.85 -4.55 15.74
CA ARG A 228 -6.85 -5.97 15.35
C ARG A 228 -5.52 -6.64 15.66
N MET A 229 -4.40 -6.01 15.33
CA MET A 229 -3.06 -6.50 15.70
C MET A 229 -2.92 -6.66 17.22
N ALA A 230 -3.44 -5.73 18.03
CA ALA A 230 -3.39 -5.82 19.50
C ALA A 230 -4.01 -7.12 20.05
N GLN A 231 -5.04 -7.63 19.39
CA GLN A 231 -5.78 -8.84 19.78
C GLN A 231 -5.27 -10.11 19.09
N SER A 232 -4.29 -9.98 18.20
CA SER A 232 -3.84 -11.06 17.33
C SER A 232 -2.79 -11.95 17.99
N PRO A 233 -2.78 -13.26 17.69
CA PRO A 233 -1.72 -14.16 18.13
C PRO A 233 -0.34 -13.72 17.60
N LEU A 234 0.67 -13.86 18.45
CA LEU A 234 2.08 -13.59 18.12
C LEU A 234 2.85 -14.91 18.01
N ALA A 235 3.45 -15.18 16.85
CA ALA A 235 4.44 -16.24 16.67
C ALA A 235 5.85 -15.63 16.72
N VAL A 236 6.73 -16.21 17.54
CA VAL A 236 8.10 -15.68 17.72
C VAL A 236 9.08 -16.46 16.87
N TRP A 237 9.63 -15.79 15.86
CA TRP A 237 10.68 -16.30 14.98
C TRP A 237 12.05 -16.22 15.67
N LYS A 238 12.68 -17.38 15.88
CA LYS A 238 14.01 -17.47 16.45
C LYS A 238 14.94 -18.22 15.50
N ILE A 239 16.09 -17.60 15.20
CA ILE A 239 17.18 -18.30 14.55
C ILE A 239 18.04 -18.93 15.65
N ARG A 240 18.26 -20.24 15.58
CA ARG A 240 19.21 -20.92 16.46
C ARG A 240 20.54 -20.98 15.72
N LEU A 241 21.50 -20.18 16.19
CA LEU A 241 22.89 -20.27 15.76
C LEU A 241 23.57 -21.37 16.57
N THR A 242 24.08 -22.40 15.88
CA THR A 242 24.93 -23.42 16.49
C THR A 242 26.39 -23.09 16.19
N PHE A 243 27.14 -22.75 17.23
CA PHE A 243 28.58 -22.46 17.16
C PHE A 243 29.40 -23.74 17.35
N ALA A 244 30.48 -23.88 16.58
CA ALA A 244 31.52 -24.87 16.87
C ALA A 244 32.28 -24.48 18.15
N SER A 245 32.93 -25.46 18.77
CA SER A 245 33.89 -25.31 19.88
C SER A 245 35.00 -24.27 19.63
N ASN A 246 35.21 -23.89 18.37
CA ASN A 246 36.27 -22.97 17.92
C ASN A 246 35.72 -21.55 17.66
N GLY A 247 34.48 -21.25 18.06
CA GLY A 247 33.85 -19.93 17.88
C GLY A 247 33.27 -19.65 16.48
N CYS A 248 33.45 -20.55 15.51
CA CYS A 248 32.92 -20.38 14.15
C CYS A 248 31.50 -20.99 14.02
N ALA A 249 30.55 -20.26 13.43
CA ALA A 249 29.17 -20.75 13.21
C ALA A 249 29.18 -21.94 12.23
N LYS A 250 28.68 -23.12 12.66
CA LYS A 250 28.73 -24.38 11.89
C LYS A 250 27.48 -24.60 11.03
N SER A 251 26.33 -24.12 11.48
CA SER A 251 25.06 -24.27 10.78
C SER A 251 24.05 -23.26 11.31
N ILE A 252 23.22 -22.73 10.42
CA ILE A 252 22.07 -21.90 10.76
C ILE A 252 20.86 -22.82 10.73
N SER A 253 20.28 -23.12 11.90
CA SER A 253 19.02 -23.88 11.98
C SER A 253 17.90 -22.89 12.28
N ILE A 254 16.92 -22.80 11.38
CA ILE A 254 15.74 -21.96 11.55
C ILE A 254 14.69 -22.77 12.30
N ALA A 255 14.30 -22.34 13.50
CA ALA A 255 13.25 -22.98 14.28
C ALA A 255 12.11 -21.99 14.52
N CYS A 256 10.93 -22.29 13.97
CA CYS A 256 9.72 -21.54 14.32
C CYS A 256 9.23 -22.06 15.69
N ILE A 257 9.36 -21.23 16.73
CA ILE A 257 8.70 -21.51 18.00
C ILE A 257 7.36 -20.78 17.97
N ALA A 258 6.32 -21.49 17.54
CA ALA A 258 4.95 -21.02 17.65
C ALA A 258 4.52 -21.04 19.12
N THR A 259 4.98 -20.04 19.89
CA THR A 259 4.40 -19.77 21.21
C THR A 259 3.22 -18.86 20.98
N LEU A 260 2.01 -19.42 20.82
CA LEU A 260 0.77 -18.65 20.80
C LEU A 260 0.54 -18.08 22.21
N SER A 261 1.21 -16.97 22.53
CA SER A 261 0.97 -16.26 23.78
C SER A 261 -0.22 -15.32 23.60
N PRO A 262 -1.18 -15.26 24.54
CA PRO A 262 -2.04 -14.10 24.68
C PRO A 262 -1.12 -12.86 24.80
N ARG A 263 -1.41 -11.79 24.07
CA ARG A 263 -0.69 -10.51 24.13
C ARG A 263 -1.01 -9.86 25.49
N MET A 264 -0.48 -10.40 26.60
CA MET A 264 -0.49 -9.68 27.87
C MET A 264 0.41 -8.47 27.70
N ALA A 265 -0.15 -7.30 27.97
CA ALA A 265 0.51 -6.01 27.92
C ALA A 265 1.96 -6.13 28.42
N LYS A 266 2.92 -5.64 27.62
CA LYS A 266 4.32 -5.47 28.04
C LYS A 266 4.36 -4.66 29.34
N ARG A 267 4.28 -5.31 30.50
CA ARG A 267 4.59 -4.74 31.81
C ARG A 267 4.86 -5.89 32.79
N LYS A 268 6.16 -6.07 33.04
CA LYS A 268 6.77 -6.68 34.24
C LYS A 268 6.16 -8.00 34.74
N ALA A 269 6.91 -9.08 34.54
CA ALA A 269 7.31 -10.06 35.56
C ALA A 269 7.48 -11.43 34.90
N GLY A 270 8.59 -12.09 35.20
CA GLY A 270 8.82 -13.45 34.74
C GLY A 270 7.77 -14.41 35.29
N ARG A 271 7.30 -15.33 34.44
CA ARG A 271 7.08 -16.74 34.77
C ARG A 271 6.66 -17.54 33.52
N HIS A 272 7.18 -18.77 33.50
CA HIS A 272 6.92 -19.95 32.67
C HIS A 272 6.06 -19.79 31.40
N THR A 273 6.73 -19.89 30.25
CA THR A 273 6.12 -20.12 28.94
C THR A 273 6.19 -21.61 28.61
N ALA A 274 5.05 -22.22 28.30
CA ALA A 274 5.02 -23.54 27.67
C ALA A 274 5.46 -23.38 26.21
N SER A 275 6.63 -23.90 25.87
CA SER A 275 7.21 -23.84 24.53
C SER A 275 6.92 -25.14 23.79
N ILE A 276 6.13 -25.09 22.71
CA ILE A 276 6.08 -26.19 21.74
C ILE A 276 7.16 -25.89 20.70
N CYS A 277 8.32 -26.54 20.86
CA CYS A 277 9.39 -26.52 19.87
C CYS A 277 9.05 -27.50 18.76
N ILE A 278 8.59 -27.00 17.60
CA ILE A 278 8.55 -27.81 16.38
C ILE A 278 9.95 -27.73 15.76
N THR A 279 10.75 -28.77 15.98
CA THR A 279 12.10 -28.88 15.41
C THR A 279 11.97 -29.40 13.99
N ALA A 280 12.01 -28.52 12.98
CA ALA A 280 12.26 -28.94 11.61
C ALA A 280 13.78 -29.08 11.43
N CYS A 281 14.27 -30.32 11.48
CA CYS A 281 15.64 -30.64 11.13
C CYS A 281 15.73 -30.64 9.59
N LEU A 282 16.18 -29.54 8.98
CA LEU A 282 16.52 -29.54 7.55
C LEU A 282 17.95 -30.04 7.40
N PRO A 283 18.21 -31.16 6.70
CA PRO A 283 19.56 -31.57 6.38
C PRO A 283 20.21 -30.54 5.46
N SER A 284 21.52 -30.44 5.61
CA SER A 284 22.40 -29.57 4.82
C SER A 284 22.18 -29.68 3.31
N ALA A 285 22.23 -28.50 2.68
CA ALA A 285 22.46 -28.26 1.26
C ALA A 285 21.28 -28.53 0.30
N VAL A 286 20.81 -27.41 -0.28
CA VAL A 286 20.13 -27.30 -1.59
C VAL A 286 18.70 -27.86 -1.68
N ALA A 287 17.83 -27.00 -2.23
CA ALA A 287 16.52 -27.28 -2.82
C ALA A 287 15.30 -27.48 -1.90
N TRP A 288 14.33 -26.57 -2.12
CA TRP A 288 12.88 -26.78 -2.23
C TRP A 288 12.04 -27.20 -1.00
N GLY A 289 10.99 -26.39 -0.76
CA GLY A 289 9.68 -26.88 -0.32
C GLY A 289 9.42 -26.92 1.19
N CYS A 290 8.92 -25.82 1.77
CA CYS A 290 8.37 -25.83 3.13
C CYS A 290 6.84 -25.91 3.09
N SER A 291 6.31 -27.10 2.80
CA SER A 291 4.86 -27.39 2.74
C SER A 291 4.26 -27.93 4.05
N VAL A 292 5.02 -28.10 5.13
CA VAL A 292 4.60 -28.98 6.25
C VAL A 292 4.10 -28.26 7.52
N LEU A 293 4.17 -26.94 7.62
CA LEU A 293 3.93 -26.25 8.91
C LEU A 293 2.50 -25.74 9.17
N LEU A 294 1.54 -25.96 8.27
CA LEU A 294 0.29 -25.18 8.26
C LEU A 294 -1.04 -25.93 8.34
N SER A 295 -1.04 -27.27 8.31
CA SER A 295 -2.26 -28.06 8.49
C SER A 295 -2.86 -27.94 9.90
N SER A 296 -2.09 -27.54 10.92
CA SER A 296 -2.58 -27.38 12.29
C SER A 296 -3.14 -25.99 12.64
N LEU A 297 -3.05 -25.00 11.73
CA LEU A 297 -3.59 -23.64 11.93
C LEU A 297 -4.87 -23.38 11.12
N ASN A 298 -5.25 -24.28 10.22
CA ASN A 298 -6.52 -24.20 9.45
C ASN A 298 -7.72 -24.83 10.19
N ALA A 299 -7.51 -25.37 11.38
CA ALA A 299 -8.55 -26.00 12.19
C ALA A 299 -8.65 -25.30 13.54
N ARG A 300 -9.12 -24.05 13.55
CA ARG A 300 -9.77 -23.35 14.68
C ARG A 300 -10.17 -21.93 14.29
#